data_AF-A0A535B3M1-F1
#
_entry.id   AF-A0A535B3M1-F1
#
_cell.length_a   1.000
_cell.length_b   1.000
_cell.length_c   1.000
_cell.angle_alpha   90.00
_cell.angle_beta   90.00
_cell.angle_gamma   90.00
#
_symmetry.space_group_name_H-M   'P 1'
#
loop_
_entity.id
_entity.type
_entity.pdbx_description
1 polymer ?
#
loop_
_entity_poly.entity_id
_entity_poly.type
_entity_poly.pdbx_seq_one_letter_code
_entity_poly.pdbx_strand_id
1 'polypeptide(L)'
;MAMQREPESGVIPGQESLRLSVIVRIPTPLRKLTNDQDVVSGSGDTLTQCIDGLDAQYPGLKDRLLDETGELRRFVNIYINGEDVRFAQGVQTALRPGDEISIVPAVAGGAEEPPSEPRLKYYRASPGAYQALKQLQDYVEQSGLERPLLELVKLRASQLNSCAFCLDMHWKEARAAGESEERLCMLNAWRESHLYSERERAALAWTEALTLVAETGAPDDVYEDARLHFDDKEISDLTLAIAAINAWNRMAIGFRLVPGWYEVRRLPEQAATA
;
A
#
# COMPACT_ATOMS: atom_id res chain seq x y z
N MET A 1 42.75 39.71 -61.33
CA MET A 1 43.72 40.47 -60.52
C MET A 1 42.94 41.29 -59.51
N ALA A 2 42.70 40.75 -58.31
CA ALA A 2 42.23 41.49 -57.14
C ALA A 2 42.48 40.58 -55.92
N MET A 3 43.51 40.92 -55.15
CA MET A 3 43.92 40.27 -53.90
C MET A 3 42.78 40.32 -52.88
N GLN A 4 42.35 39.14 -52.42
CA GLN A 4 41.57 39.00 -51.20
C GLN A 4 42.52 39.14 -50.01
N ARG A 5 42.27 40.12 -49.15
CA ARG A 5 42.82 40.21 -47.79
C ARG A 5 41.79 39.61 -46.84
N GLU A 6 42.19 38.59 -46.08
CA GLU A 6 41.44 38.09 -44.92
C GLU A 6 41.42 39.13 -43.79
N PRO A 7 40.41 39.10 -42.92
CA PRO A 7 40.57 39.55 -41.55
C PRO A 7 40.41 38.41 -40.54
N GLU A 8 41.54 38.11 -39.90
CA GLU A 8 41.78 37.88 -38.47
C GLU A 8 40.69 37.21 -37.60
N SER A 9 41.12 36.07 -37.06
CA SER A 9 40.52 35.33 -35.95
C SER A 9 40.35 36.18 -34.69
N GLY A 10 39.11 36.60 -34.42
CA GLY A 10 38.69 37.12 -33.11
C GLY A 10 38.24 36.01 -32.18
N VAL A 11 39.17 35.28 -31.57
CA VAL A 11 38.86 34.36 -30.45
C VAL A 11 38.75 35.18 -29.16
N ILE A 12 37.56 35.18 -28.54
CA ILE A 12 37.32 35.74 -27.20
C ILE A 12 37.90 34.75 -26.17
N PRO A 13 38.84 35.14 -25.28
CA PRO A 13 39.37 34.25 -24.25
C PRO A 13 38.30 33.94 -23.20
N GLY A 14 37.92 32.67 -23.04
CA GLY A 14 36.97 32.22 -22.01
C GLY A 14 35.97 31.12 -22.40
N GLN A 15 35.99 30.60 -23.63
CA GLN A 15 35.02 29.60 -24.10
C GLN A 15 35.56 28.16 -24.27
N GLU A 16 36.62 27.77 -23.57
CA GLU A 16 37.11 26.37 -23.61
C GLU A 16 36.39 25.43 -22.64
N SER A 17 35.67 25.94 -21.64
CA SER A 17 35.05 25.11 -20.58
C SER A 17 33.66 24.56 -20.88
N LEU A 18 33.07 24.82 -22.05
CA LEU A 18 31.69 24.46 -22.39
C LEU A 18 31.53 23.19 -23.26
N ARG A 19 32.61 22.41 -23.49
CA ARG A 19 32.61 21.35 -24.52
C ARG A 19 32.55 19.89 -24.03
N LEU A 20 32.39 19.62 -22.73
CA LEU A 20 32.39 18.23 -22.21
C LEU A 20 31.32 17.92 -21.15
N SER A 21 30.38 18.84 -20.91
CA SER A 21 29.37 18.65 -19.87
C SER A 21 28.06 18.08 -20.42
N VAL A 22 27.47 17.15 -19.67
CA VAL A 22 26.07 16.72 -19.82
C VAL A 22 25.19 17.48 -18.83
N ILE A 23 23.90 17.58 -19.15
CA ILE A 23 22.89 18.21 -18.31
C ILE A 23 22.16 17.11 -17.56
N VAL A 24 22.10 17.19 -16.22
CA VAL A 24 21.46 16.15 -15.40
C VAL A 24 20.28 16.76 -14.63
N ARG A 25 19.07 16.28 -14.92
CA ARG A 25 17.84 16.68 -14.23
C ARG A 25 17.66 15.89 -12.95
N ILE A 26 17.57 16.62 -11.84
CA ILE A 26 17.47 16.05 -10.50
C ILE A 26 16.01 16.08 -10.01
N PRO A 27 15.44 14.90 -9.72
CA PRO A 27 14.06 14.80 -9.25
C PRO A 27 13.93 15.31 -7.82
N THR A 28 12.75 15.80 -7.45
CA THR A 28 12.47 16.41 -6.14
C THR A 28 13.03 15.65 -4.93
N PRO A 29 12.91 14.30 -4.84
CA PRO A 29 13.43 13.55 -3.69
C PRO A 29 14.96 13.64 -3.51
N LEU A 30 15.71 13.87 -4.59
CA LEU A 30 17.18 13.92 -4.58
C LEU A 30 17.72 15.35 -4.45
N ARG A 31 16.88 16.37 -4.59
CA ARG A 31 17.32 17.78 -4.60
C ARG A 31 17.99 18.24 -3.30
N LYS A 32 17.67 17.62 -2.16
CA LYS A 32 18.37 17.88 -0.89
C LYS A 32 19.86 17.57 -0.95
N LEU A 33 20.27 16.63 -1.80
CA LEU A 33 21.69 16.29 -2.00
C LEU A 33 22.38 17.27 -2.93
N THR A 34 21.62 17.97 -3.79
CA THR A 34 22.12 18.91 -4.80
C THR A 34 21.88 20.37 -4.43
N ASN A 35 21.76 20.68 -3.13
CA ASN A 35 21.48 22.04 -2.63
C ASN A 35 20.24 22.68 -3.29
N ASP A 36 19.18 21.90 -3.42
CA ASP A 36 17.90 22.24 -4.05
C ASP A 36 17.97 22.55 -5.56
N GLN A 37 19.10 22.29 -6.22
CA GLN A 37 19.24 22.42 -7.67
C GLN A 37 18.49 21.29 -8.39
N ASP A 38 17.62 21.65 -9.33
CA ASP A 38 16.87 20.74 -10.18
C ASP A 38 17.61 20.37 -11.47
N VAL A 39 18.70 21.07 -11.77
CA VAL A 39 19.62 20.81 -12.88
C VAL A 39 21.04 20.95 -12.38
N VAL A 40 21.87 19.93 -12.61
CA VAL A 40 23.31 19.96 -12.33
C VAL A 40 24.09 19.56 -13.56
N SER A 41 25.38 19.89 -13.59
CA SER A 41 26.27 19.53 -14.68
C SER A 41 27.06 18.27 -14.33
N GLY A 42 27.05 17.30 -15.24
CA GLY A 42 27.84 16.08 -15.14
C GLY A 42 28.95 16.03 -16.20
N SER A 43 29.94 15.17 -15.99
CA SER A 43 31.01 14.90 -16.95
C SER A 43 31.40 13.43 -16.93
N GLY A 44 31.74 12.85 -18.08
CA GLY A 44 32.18 11.46 -18.20
C GLY A 44 31.83 10.90 -19.58
N ASP A 45 32.56 9.88 -20.01
CA ASP A 45 32.33 9.20 -21.28
C ASP A 45 31.19 8.18 -21.18
N THR A 46 30.84 7.74 -19.96
CA THR A 46 29.72 6.82 -19.67
C THR A 46 28.87 7.30 -18.50
N LEU A 47 27.65 6.76 -18.41
CA LEU A 47 26.74 7.06 -17.30
C LEU A 47 27.34 6.74 -15.92
N THR A 48 28.11 5.64 -15.79
CA THR A 48 28.81 5.30 -14.54
C THR A 48 29.79 6.41 -14.13
N GLN A 49 30.63 6.87 -15.06
CA GLN A 49 31.60 7.93 -14.79
C GLN A 49 30.91 9.25 -14.45
N CYS A 50 29.80 9.55 -15.11
CA CYS A 50 28.98 10.72 -14.78
C CYS A 50 28.41 10.63 -13.36
N ILE A 51 27.85 9.48 -12.97
CA ILE A 51 27.32 9.26 -11.61
C ILE A 51 28.45 9.37 -10.56
N ASP A 52 29.63 8.80 -10.82
CA ASP A 52 30.78 8.91 -9.93
C ASP A 52 31.24 10.38 -9.76
N GLY A 53 31.28 11.13 -10.86
CA GLY A 53 31.61 12.56 -10.84
C GLY A 53 30.57 13.40 -10.10
N LEU A 54 29.28 13.06 -10.24
CA LEU A 54 28.21 13.72 -9.51
C LEU A 54 28.25 13.39 -8.01
N ASP A 55 28.59 12.16 -7.62
CA ASP A 55 28.70 11.78 -6.21
C ASP A 55 29.91 12.45 -5.53
N ALA A 56 31.02 12.62 -6.25
CA ALA A 56 32.15 13.40 -5.76
C ALA A 56 31.78 14.87 -5.49
N GLN A 57 30.85 15.45 -6.27
CA GLN A 57 30.32 16.80 -6.07
C GLN A 57 29.18 16.87 -5.04
N TYR A 58 28.36 15.82 -4.98
CA TYR A 58 27.14 15.71 -4.17
C TYR A 58 27.13 14.34 -3.46
N PRO A 59 27.86 14.19 -2.34
CA PRO A 59 28.05 12.91 -1.68
C PRO A 59 26.73 12.21 -1.29
N GLY A 60 26.64 10.91 -1.61
CA GLY A 60 25.48 10.06 -1.32
C GLY A 60 24.46 10.01 -2.46
N LEU A 61 24.71 10.68 -3.58
CA LEU A 61 23.87 10.60 -4.78
C LEU A 61 24.00 9.23 -5.44
N LYS A 62 25.23 8.68 -5.54
CA LYS A 62 25.48 7.37 -6.16
C LYS A 62 24.72 6.26 -5.43
N ASP A 63 24.73 6.27 -4.10
CA ASP A 63 24.03 5.29 -3.27
C ASP A 63 22.51 5.29 -3.49
N ARG A 64 21.94 6.41 -3.94
CA ARG A 64 20.51 6.52 -4.28
C ARG A 64 20.17 5.98 -5.67
N LEU A 65 21.15 5.91 -6.57
CA LEU A 65 20.96 5.51 -7.97
C LEU A 65 21.39 4.07 -8.22
N LEU A 66 22.52 3.64 -7.63
CA LEU A 66 23.14 2.34 -7.84
C LEU A 66 23.04 1.46 -6.59
N ASP A 67 23.05 0.14 -6.78
CA ASP A 67 23.18 -0.84 -5.70
C ASP A 67 24.64 -1.21 -5.41
N GLU A 68 24.85 -2.15 -4.48
CA GLU A 68 26.19 -2.61 -4.04
C GLU A 68 26.99 -3.29 -5.17
N THR A 69 26.33 -3.74 -6.23
CA THR A 69 26.96 -4.37 -7.40
C THR A 69 27.34 -3.36 -8.48
N GLY A 70 26.91 -2.10 -8.33
CA GLY A 70 27.13 -1.03 -9.30
C GLY A 70 26.08 -0.96 -10.41
N GLU A 71 25.00 -1.74 -10.31
CA GLU A 71 23.87 -1.67 -11.24
C GLU A 71 22.81 -0.66 -10.80
N LEU A 72 21.95 -0.22 -11.72
CA LEU A 72 20.83 0.66 -11.39
C LEU A 72 19.88 -0.04 -10.43
N ARG A 73 19.52 0.64 -9.33
CA ARG A 73 18.48 0.16 -8.44
C ARG A 73 17.19 -0.06 -9.23
N ARG A 74 16.49 -1.16 -8.94
CA ARG A 74 15.27 -1.61 -9.64
C ARG A 74 14.23 -0.50 -9.85
N PHE A 75 14.09 0.43 -8.92
CA PHE A 75 13.06 1.48 -8.94
C PHE A 75 13.57 2.86 -9.39
N VAL A 76 14.81 2.93 -9.89
CA VAL A 76 15.39 4.14 -10.48
C VAL A 76 15.44 3.94 -11.98
N ASN A 77 14.77 4.81 -12.73
CA ASN A 77 14.87 4.87 -14.17
C ASN A 77 15.71 6.09 -14.55
N ILE A 78 16.67 5.89 -15.45
CA ILE A 78 17.49 6.98 -15.99
C ILE A 78 17.27 7.00 -17.49
N TYR A 79 17.03 8.20 -18.02
CA TYR A 79 16.83 8.43 -19.43
C TYR A 79 17.97 9.31 -19.96
N ILE A 80 18.50 8.99 -21.13
CA ILE A 80 19.43 9.85 -21.87
C ILE A 80 18.69 10.31 -23.12
N ASN A 81 18.48 11.62 -23.26
CA ASN A 81 17.71 12.24 -24.36
C ASN A 81 16.31 11.62 -24.56
N GLY A 82 15.68 11.15 -23.47
CA GLY A 82 14.36 10.53 -23.48
C GLY A 82 14.33 9.02 -23.69
N GLU A 83 15.47 8.37 -23.91
CA GLU A 83 15.58 6.91 -24.03
C GLU A 83 16.03 6.27 -22.70
N ASP A 84 15.30 5.26 -22.21
CA ASP A 84 15.65 4.56 -20.97
C ASP A 84 16.92 3.72 -21.18
N VAL A 85 17.94 3.96 -20.34
CA VAL A 85 19.25 3.32 -20.47
C VAL A 85 19.20 1.80 -20.32
N ARG A 86 18.13 1.23 -19.76
CA ARG A 86 17.93 -0.22 -19.67
C ARG A 86 17.68 -0.88 -21.01
N PHE A 87 17.19 -0.14 -22.02
CA PHE A 87 17.08 -0.62 -23.40
C PHE A 87 18.37 -0.40 -24.21
N ALA A 88 19.36 0.29 -23.63
CA ALA A 88 20.68 0.53 -24.19
C ALA A 88 21.73 -0.36 -23.49
N GLN A 89 22.84 0.23 -23.01
CA GLN A 89 23.94 -0.48 -22.33
C GLN A 89 23.91 -0.29 -20.80
N GLY A 90 22.75 0.05 -20.25
CA GLY A 90 22.57 0.32 -18.81
C GLY A 90 23.50 1.44 -18.33
N VAL A 91 24.15 1.21 -17.19
CA VAL A 91 25.12 2.17 -16.59
C VAL A 91 26.38 2.39 -17.44
N GLN A 92 26.63 1.55 -18.45
CA GLN A 92 27.76 1.71 -19.38
C GLN A 92 27.39 2.51 -20.63
N THR A 93 26.15 2.99 -20.73
CA THR A 93 25.71 3.78 -21.88
C THR A 93 26.62 5.01 -22.05
N ALA A 94 27.17 5.16 -23.26
CA ALA A 94 28.09 6.23 -23.61
C ALA A 94 27.37 7.58 -23.63
N LEU A 95 28.05 8.61 -23.14
CA LEU A 95 27.56 9.98 -23.07
C LEU A 95 28.27 10.86 -24.09
N ARG A 96 27.54 11.85 -24.61
CA ARG A 96 28.05 12.87 -25.52
C ARG A 96 27.88 14.26 -24.88
N PRO A 97 28.79 15.20 -25.17
CA PRO A 97 28.61 16.58 -24.72
C PRO A 97 27.24 17.13 -25.16
N GLY A 98 26.51 17.69 -24.21
CA GLY A 98 25.15 18.21 -24.43
C GLY A 98 24.02 17.21 -24.24
N ASP A 99 24.30 15.93 -23.94
CA ASP A 99 23.24 14.98 -23.59
C ASP A 99 22.45 15.45 -22.36
N GLU A 100 21.14 15.24 -22.40
CA GLU A 100 20.25 15.46 -21.26
C GLU A 100 19.95 14.13 -20.57
N ILE A 101 20.40 14.01 -19.33
CA ILE A 101 20.13 12.88 -18.45
C ILE A 101 18.98 13.24 -17.53
N SER A 102 17.92 12.43 -17.51
CA SER A 102 16.79 12.58 -16.60
C SER A 102 16.72 11.42 -15.62
N ILE A 103 16.81 11.72 -14.33
CA ILE A 103 16.66 10.73 -13.26
C ILE A 103 15.20 10.75 -12.82
N VAL A 104 14.50 9.65 -13.01
CA VAL A 104 13.12 9.47 -12.58
C VAL A 104 13.09 8.44 -11.45
N PRO A 105 12.89 8.88 -10.20
CA PRO A 105 12.67 7.95 -9.10
C PRO A 105 11.26 7.39 -9.23
N ALA A 106 11.05 6.17 -8.74
CA ALA A 106 9.69 5.68 -8.57
C ALA A 106 8.87 6.66 -7.71
N VAL A 107 7.83 7.24 -8.30
CA VAL A 107 6.85 8.11 -7.62
C VAL A 107 5.76 7.29 -6.93
N ALA A 108 5.72 5.98 -7.18
CA ALA A 108 4.88 5.05 -6.46
C ALA A 108 5.59 4.67 -5.15
N GLY A 109 5.08 5.18 -4.03
CA GLY A 109 5.41 4.68 -2.70
C GLY A 109 4.98 3.22 -2.56
N GLY A 110 5.81 2.30 -3.04
CA GLY A 110 5.80 0.94 -2.53
C GLY A 110 6.34 1.01 -1.12
N ALA A 111 5.48 0.77 -0.12
CA ALA A 111 5.98 0.40 1.20
C ALA A 111 6.99 -0.75 1.04
N GLU A 112 7.94 -0.87 1.98
CA GLU A 112 8.71 -2.11 2.16
C GLU A 112 7.76 -3.31 1.98
N GLU A 113 8.24 -4.39 1.34
CA GLU A 113 7.42 -5.60 1.18
C GLU A 113 6.76 -5.92 2.52
N PRO A 114 5.42 -6.05 2.57
CA PRO A 114 4.74 -6.30 3.82
C PRO A 114 5.37 -7.55 4.46
N PRO A 115 5.67 -7.52 5.76
CA PRO A 115 6.45 -8.56 6.40
C PRO A 115 5.83 -9.94 6.13
N SER A 116 6.67 -10.88 5.68
CA SER A 116 6.27 -12.26 5.38
C SER A 116 5.95 -13.08 6.63
N GLU A 117 6.24 -12.54 7.81
CA GLU A 117 6.00 -13.19 9.11
C GLU A 117 5.34 -12.23 10.12
N PRO A 118 4.53 -12.78 11.06
CA PRO A 118 3.96 -11.99 12.14
C PRO A 118 5.02 -11.54 13.16
N ARG A 119 4.83 -10.37 13.77
CA ARG A 119 5.66 -9.88 14.90
C ARG A 119 5.70 -10.87 16.07
N LEU A 120 4.58 -11.53 16.33
CA LEU A 120 4.46 -12.56 17.36
C LEU A 120 3.37 -13.56 16.98
N LYS A 121 3.69 -14.85 17.07
CA LYS A 121 2.71 -15.94 17.01
C LYS A 121 2.00 -16.06 18.37
N TYR A 122 1.11 -15.12 18.69
CA TYR A 122 0.50 -14.99 20.03
C TYR A 122 -0.24 -16.24 20.48
N TYR A 123 -0.81 -17.03 19.56
CA TYR A 123 -1.46 -18.31 19.85
C TYR A 123 -0.49 -19.37 20.38
N ARG A 124 0.82 -19.25 20.10
CA ARG A 124 1.87 -20.08 20.73
C ARG A 124 2.37 -19.47 22.03
N ALA A 125 2.53 -18.15 22.06
CA ALA A 125 3.06 -17.44 23.22
C ALA A 125 2.08 -17.45 24.41
N SER A 126 0.78 -17.38 24.15
CA SER A 126 -0.29 -17.45 25.15
C SER A 126 -1.49 -18.24 24.59
N PRO A 127 -1.45 -19.58 24.67
CA PRO A 127 -2.56 -20.42 24.21
C PRO A 127 -3.89 -20.10 24.92
N GLY A 128 -3.84 -19.72 26.20
CA GLY A 128 -5.02 -19.33 26.97
C GLY A 128 -5.69 -18.07 26.43
N ALA A 129 -4.93 -17.07 25.98
CA ALA A 129 -5.48 -15.86 25.36
C ALA A 129 -6.18 -16.18 24.03
N TYR A 130 -5.57 -17.03 23.20
CA TYR A 130 -6.20 -17.51 21.97
C TYR A 130 -7.49 -18.31 22.27
N GLN A 131 -7.46 -19.19 23.27
CA GLN A 131 -8.64 -19.97 23.64
C GLN A 131 -9.80 -19.10 24.12
N ALA A 132 -9.53 -18.03 24.88
CA ALA A 132 -10.56 -17.08 25.32
C ALA A 132 -11.20 -16.35 24.13
N LEU A 133 -10.40 -15.86 23.17
CA LEU A 133 -10.92 -15.25 21.94
C LEU A 133 -11.73 -16.24 21.11
N LYS A 134 -11.26 -17.50 21.03
CA LYS A 134 -11.98 -18.56 20.35
C LYS A 134 -13.33 -18.84 20.99
N GLN A 135 -13.43 -18.84 22.32
CA GLN A 135 -14.71 -19.06 23.01
C GLN A 135 -15.73 -17.95 22.72
N LEU A 136 -15.29 -16.69 22.62
CA LEU A 136 -16.15 -15.59 22.15
C LEU A 136 -16.67 -15.86 20.74
N GLN A 137 -15.78 -16.29 19.84
CA GLN A 137 -16.14 -16.61 18.45
C GLN A 137 -17.11 -17.80 18.37
N ASP A 138 -16.86 -18.88 19.12
CA ASP A 138 -17.70 -20.07 19.16
C ASP A 138 -19.12 -19.75 19.64
N TYR A 139 -19.26 -18.86 20.62
CA TYR A 139 -20.57 -18.39 21.07
C TYR A 139 -21.28 -17.57 20.00
N VAL A 140 -20.59 -16.61 19.38
CA VAL A 140 -21.16 -15.76 18.31
C VAL A 140 -21.69 -16.62 17.16
N GLU A 141 -20.97 -17.67 16.77
CA GLU A 141 -21.40 -18.62 15.74
C GLU A 141 -22.63 -19.44 16.13
N GLN A 142 -22.92 -19.57 17.43
CA GLN A 142 -24.05 -20.31 17.99
C GLN A 142 -25.16 -19.38 18.52
N SER A 143 -25.02 -18.07 18.35
CA SER A 143 -25.96 -17.06 18.87
C SER A 143 -27.36 -17.15 18.24
N GLY A 144 -27.45 -17.68 17.01
CA GLY A 144 -28.67 -17.69 16.22
C GLY A 144 -28.78 -16.54 15.23
N LEU A 145 -27.85 -15.57 15.26
CA LEU A 145 -27.71 -14.55 14.23
C LEU A 145 -27.31 -15.17 12.90
N GLU A 146 -27.82 -14.58 11.82
CA GLU A 146 -27.64 -15.06 10.46
C GLU A 146 -26.16 -14.99 10.06
N ARG A 147 -25.60 -16.08 9.54
CA ARG A 147 -24.18 -16.12 9.13
C ARG A 147 -23.82 -15.03 8.12
N PRO A 148 -24.62 -14.72 7.08
CA PRO A 148 -24.33 -13.59 6.18
C PRO A 148 -24.21 -12.26 6.93
N LEU A 149 -25.15 -11.96 7.85
CA LEU A 149 -25.13 -10.75 8.66
C LEU A 149 -23.86 -10.66 9.51
N LEU A 150 -23.47 -11.76 10.16
CA LEU A 150 -22.25 -11.82 10.96
C LEU A 150 -21.00 -11.53 10.11
N GLU A 151 -20.90 -12.05 8.88
CA GLU A 151 -19.75 -11.76 8.03
C GLU A 151 -19.73 -10.30 7.54
N LEU A 152 -20.88 -9.67 7.26
CA LEU A 152 -20.94 -8.23 6.96
C LEU A 152 -20.46 -7.37 8.13
N VAL A 153 -20.90 -7.69 9.35
CA VAL A 153 -20.45 -7.01 10.58
C VAL A 153 -18.94 -7.16 10.75
N LYS A 154 -18.42 -8.38 10.60
CA LYS A 154 -16.98 -8.65 10.74
C LYS A 154 -16.16 -7.92 9.68
N LEU A 155 -16.62 -7.90 8.43
CA LEU A 155 -16.00 -7.16 7.35
C LEU A 155 -16.01 -5.65 7.61
N ARG A 156 -17.15 -5.08 7.96
CA ARG A 156 -17.27 -3.62 8.14
C ARG A 156 -16.42 -3.11 9.30
N ALA A 157 -16.44 -3.79 10.44
CA ALA A 157 -15.57 -3.46 11.56
C ALA A 157 -14.08 -3.57 11.18
N SER A 158 -13.71 -4.60 10.41
CA SER A 158 -12.34 -4.79 9.94
C SER A 158 -11.89 -3.74 8.92
N GLN A 159 -12.81 -3.21 8.10
CA GLN A 159 -12.53 -2.08 7.19
C GLN A 159 -12.20 -0.82 8.00
N LEU A 160 -13.02 -0.48 8.99
CA LEU A 160 -12.80 0.69 9.84
C LEU A 160 -11.48 0.58 10.63
N ASN A 161 -11.19 -0.59 11.18
CA ASN A 161 -9.95 -0.84 11.91
C ASN A 161 -8.72 -1.03 10.99
N SER A 162 -8.89 -1.06 9.66
CA SER A 162 -7.82 -1.32 8.69
C SER A 162 -7.08 -2.65 8.92
N CYS A 163 -7.81 -3.71 9.29
CA CYS A 163 -7.24 -5.01 9.58
C CYS A 163 -7.17 -5.91 8.34
N ALA A 164 -6.08 -5.82 7.56
CA ALA A 164 -5.90 -6.60 6.33
C ALA A 164 -6.07 -8.12 6.49
N PHE A 165 -5.59 -8.71 7.60
CA PHE A 165 -5.76 -10.13 7.89
C PHE A 165 -7.23 -10.53 8.04
N CYS A 166 -8.00 -9.75 8.80
CA CYS A 166 -9.42 -10.04 9.01
C CYS A 166 -10.24 -9.75 7.75
N LEU A 167 -9.86 -8.73 6.96
CA LEU A 167 -10.49 -8.47 5.66
C LEU A 167 -10.33 -9.65 4.70
N ASP A 168 -9.12 -10.19 4.55
CA ASP A 168 -8.87 -11.36 3.71
C ASP A 168 -9.71 -12.57 4.17
N MET A 169 -9.69 -12.88 5.46
CA MET A 169 -10.41 -14.00 6.04
C MET A 169 -11.93 -13.87 5.86
N HIS A 170 -12.51 -12.76 6.31
CA HIS A 170 -13.97 -12.58 6.31
C HIS A 170 -14.53 -12.33 4.91
N TRP A 171 -13.74 -11.79 3.97
CA TRP A 171 -14.18 -11.70 2.58
C TRP A 171 -14.32 -13.10 1.98
N LYS A 172 -13.34 -13.99 2.23
CA LYS A 172 -13.40 -15.38 1.76
C LYS A 172 -14.56 -16.15 2.40
N GLU A 173 -14.77 -15.99 3.71
CA GLU A 173 -15.90 -16.60 4.43
C GLU A 173 -17.27 -16.08 3.95
N ALA A 174 -17.42 -14.76 3.77
CA ALA A 174 -18.65 -14.15 3.25
C ALA A 174 -18.99 -14.70 1.85
N ARG A 175 -17.99 -14.76 0.96
CA ARG A 175 -18.16 -15.36 -0.37
C ARG A 175 -18.58 -16.81 -0.30
N ALA A 176 -17.95 -17.59 0.57
CA ALA A 176 -18.31 -18.99 0.77
C ALA A 176 -19.71 -19.17 1.37
N ALA A 177 -20.19 -18.20 2.14
CA ALA A 177 -21.55 -18.13 2.66
C ALA A 177 -22.59 -17.62 1.64
N GLY A 178 -22.17 -17.31 0.40
CA GLY A 178 -23.07 -16.92 -0.69
C GLY A 178 -23.22 -15.41 -0.91
N GLU A 179 -22.39 -14.57 -0.28
CA GLU A 179 -22.42 -13.12 -0.56
C GLU A 179 -21.98 -12.78 -1.99
N SER A 180 -22.56 -11.71 -2.54
CA SER A 180 -22.24 -11.23 -3.89
C SER A 180 -21.06 -10.27 -3.89
N GLU A 181 -20.27 -10.27 -4.97
CA GLU A 181 -19.16 -9.30 -5.14
C GLU A 181 -19.65 -7.86 -5.09
N GLU A 182 -20.84 -7.59 -5.64
CA GLU A 182 -21.46 -6.28 -5.63
C GLU A 182 -21.71 -5.79 -4.21
N ARG A 183 -22.32 -6.64 -3.36
CA ARG A 183 -22.55 -6.32 -1.94
C ARG A 183 -21.26 -6.22 -1.14
N LEU A 184 -20.25 -7.03 -1.45
CA LEU A 184 -18.95 -6.94 -0.77
C LEU A 184 -18.21 -5.64 -1.13
N CYS A 185 -18.25 -5.25 -2.41
CA CYS A 185 -17.65 -4.02 -2.90
C CYS A 185 -18.35 -2.78 -2.30
N MET A 186 -19.68 -2.77 -2.29
CA MET A 186 -20.48 -1.63 -1.82
C MET A 186 -20.54 -1.47 -0.30
N LEU A 187 -19.99 -2.42 0.47
CA LEU A 187 -20.10 -2.42 1.93
C LEU A 187 -19.46 -1.18 2.58
N ASN A 188 -18.43 -0.60 1.96
CA ASN A 188 -17.82 0.62 2.46
C ASN A 188 -18.72 1.87 2.30
N ALA A 189 -19.72 1.80 1.42
CA ALA A 189 -20.65 2.86 1.07
C ALA A 189 -22.12 2.41 1.29
N TRP A 190 -22.34 1.49 2.24
CA TRP A 190 -23.62 0.81 2.44
C TRP A 190 -24.80 1.76 2.70
N ARG A 191 -24.56 2.93 3.32
CA ARG A 191 -25.60 3.93 3.61
C ARG A 191 -26.31 4.42 2.36
N GLU A 192 -25.57 4.56 1.26
CA GLU A 192 -26.07 5.03 -0.04
C GLU A 192 -26.54 3.87 -0.95
N SER A 193 -26.45 2.63 -0.48
CA SER A 193 -26.79 1.44 -1.25
C SER A 193 -28.16 0.87 -0.86
N HIS A 194 -28.93 0.49 -1.87
CA HIS A 194 -30.21 -0.21 -1.71
C HIS A 194 -30.05 -1.73 -1.57
N LEU A 195 -28.81 -2.25 -1.63
CA LEU A 195 -28.54 -3.68 -1.63
C LEU A 195 -28.71 -4.34 -0.26
N TYR A 196 -28.79 -3.55 0.83
CA TYR A 196 -28.88 -4.05 2.21
C TYR A 196 -30.28 -3.82 2.76
N SER A 197 -30.82 -4.82 3.44
CA SER A 197 -32.11 -4.74 4.14
C SER A 197 -32.04 -3.78 5.34
N GLU A 198 -33.20 -3.31 5.82
CA GLU A 198 -33.25 -2.42 7.00
C GLU A 198 -32.61 -3.06 8.25
N ARG A 199 -32.78 -4.38 8.46
CA ARG A 199 -32.11 -5.11 9.54
C ARG A 199 -30.59 -5.11 9.39
N GLU A 200 -30.06 -5.32 8.18
CA GLU A 200 -28.62 -5.23 7.91
C GLU A 200 -28.10 -3.80 8.08
N ARG A 201 -28.84 -2.79 7.60
CA ARG A 201 -28.50 -1.37 7.75
C ARG A 201 -28.42 -0.97 9.22
N ALA A 202 -29.36 -1.41 10.04
CA ALA A 202 -29.35 -1.18 11.48
C ALA A 202 -28.14 -1.85 12.16
N ALA A 203 -27.83 -3.09 11.80
CA ALA A 203 -26.64 -3.77 12.30
C ALA A 203 -25.33 -3.10 11.87
N LEU A 204 -25.24 -2.63 10.62
CA LEU A 204 -24.07 -1.92 10.12
C LEU A 204 -23.91 -0.57 10.81
N ALA A 205 -25.01 0.19 11.03
CA ALA A 205 -24.98 1.42 11.80
C ALA A 205 -24.45 1.19 13.23
N TRP A 206 -24.97 0.17 13.90
CA TRP A 206 -24.52 -0.22 15.25
C TRP A 206 -23.06 -0.68 15.26
N THR A 207 -22.63 -1.41 14.23
CA THR A 207 -21.25 -1.85 14.03
C THR A 207 -20.30 -0.66 13.91
N GLU A 208 -20.63 0.34 13.10
CA GLU A 208 -19.80 1.54 12.96
C GLU A 208 -19.73 2.33 14.27
N ALA A 209 -20.88 2.52 14.93
CA ALA A 209 -20.95 3.23 16.20
C ALA A 209 -20.06 2.58 17.26
N LEU A 210 -20.17 1.27 17.47
CA LEU A 210 -19.38 0.56 18.48
C LEU A 210 -17.91 0.34 18.08
N THR A 211 -17.61 0.23 16.78
CA THR A 211 -16.21 0.13 16.34
C THR A 211 -15.46 1.44 16.59
N LEU A 212 -16.12 2.57 16.36
CA LEU A 212 -15.61 3.92 16.60
C LEU A 212 -16.08 4.49 17.94
N VAL A 213 -16.30 3.65 18.95
CA VAL A 213 -16.92 4.05 20.23
C VAL A 213 -16.22 5.23 20.93
N ALA A 214 -14.90 5.38 20.75
CA ALA A 214 -14.15 6.48 21.31
C ALA A 214 -14.51 7.85 20.69
N GLU A 215 -15.05 7.84 19.47
CA GLU A 215 -15.48 9.02 18.72
C GLU A 215 -16.99 9.23 18.81
N THR A 216 -17.76 8.14 18.73
CA THR A 216 -19.23 8.20 18.62
C THR A 216 -19.93 8.20 19.96
N GLY A 217 -19.34 7.56 20.99
CA GLY A 217 -19.99 7.37 22.28
C GLY A 217 -21.20 6.42 22.27
N ALA A 218 -21.42 5.66 21.18
CA ALA A 218 -22.59 4.80 20.97
C ALA A 218 -23.94 5.54 21.19
N PRO A 219 -24.33 6.44 20.27
CA PRO A 219 -25.51 7.29 20.43
C PRO A 219 -26.82 6.51 20.63
N ASP A 220 -27.72 7.05 21.46
CA ASP A 220 -29.02 6.42 21.80
C ASP A 220 -29.91 6.21 20.57
N ASP A 221 -29.91 7.14 19.61
CA ASP A 221 -30.72 7.03 18.38
C ASP A 221 -30.30 5.82 17.53
N VAL A 222 -29.00 5.56 17.40
CA VAL A 222 -28.50 4.37 16.69
C VAL A 222 -28.90 3.08 17.40
N TYR A 223 -28.89 3.09 18.74
CA TYR A 223 -29.33 1.94 19.54
C TYR A 223 -30.84 1.68 19.38
N GLU A 224 -31.67 2.72 19.47
CA GLU A 224 -33.12 2.60 19.31
C GLU A 224 -33.50 2.15 17.88
N ASP A 225 -32.80 2.65 16.85
CA ASP A 225 -32.98 2.17 15.47
C ASP A 225 -32.64 0.67 15.34
N ALA A 226 -31.58 0.20 16.01
CA ALA A 226 -31.25 -1.23 16.05
C ALA A 226 -32.34 -2.06 16.75
N ARG A 227 -32.91 -1.55 17.85
CA ARG A 227 -34.00 -2.23 18.59
C ARG A 227 -35.28 -2.43 17.77
N LEU A 228 -35.50 -1.65 16.71
CA LEU A 228 -36.63 -1.88 15.81
C LEU A 228 -36.51 -3.20 15.04
N HIS A 229 -35.29 -3.72 14.90
CA HIS A 229 -34.99 -4.89 14.08
C HIS A 229 -34.46 -6.09 14.86
N PHE A 230 -33.94 -5.89 16.08
CA PHE A 230 -33.33 -6.93 16.91
C PHE A 230 -34.00 -7.00 18.28
N ASP A 231 -34.32 -8.21 18.74
CA ASP A 231 -34.79 -8.40 20.11
C ASP A 231 -33.67 -8.22 21.16
N ASP A 232 -34.00 -8.26 22.45
CA ASP A 232 -33.04 -8.05 23.54
C ASP A 232 -31.85 -9.02 23.51
N LYS A 233 -32.10 -10.26 23.09
CA LYS A 233 -31.06 -11.28 22.97
C LYS A 233 -30.22 -11.02 21.73
N GLU A 234 -30.85 -10.79 20.59
CA GLU A 234 -30.16 -10.56 19.32
C GLU A 234 -29.29 -9.30 19.34
N ILE A 235 -29.74 -8.20 19.94
CA ILE A 235 -28.93 -6.97 20.03
C ILE A 235 -27.74 -7.15 20.97
N SER A 236 -27.92 -7.94 22.05
CA SER A 236 -26.81 -8.35 22.94
C SER A 236 -25.79 -9.20 22.17
N ASP A 237 -26.26 -10.18 21.40
CA ASP A 237 -25.41 -11.07 20.61
C ASP A 237 -24.69 -10.33 19.47
N LEU A 238 -25.38 -9.39 18.81
CA LEU A 238 -24.81 -8.52 17.80
C LEU A 238 -23.70 -7.65 18.39
N THR A 239 -23.95 -7.07 19.57
CA THR A 239 -22.95 -6.29 20.32
C THR A 239 -21.73 -7.13 20.68
N LEU A 240 -21.94 -8.38 21.10
CA LEU A 240 -20.85 -9.31 21.37
C LEU A 240 -20.08 -9.68 20.09
N ALA A 241 -20.76 -9.86 18.96
CA ALA A 241 -20.12 -10.11 17.67
C ALA A 241 -19.22 -8.93 17.26
N ILE A 242 -19.70 -7.70 17.42
CA ILE A 242 -18.94 -6.46 17.15
C ILE A 242 -17.73 -6.35 18.08
N ALA A 243 -17.90 -6.64 19.37
CA ALA A 243 -16.81 -6.64 20.35
C ALA A 243 -15.76 -7.72 20.02
N ALA A 244 -16.20 -8.92 19.64
CA ALA A 244 -15.34 -10.04 19.27
C ALA A 244 -14.46 -9.70 18.07
N ILE A 245 -15.04 -9.18 16.97
CA ILE A 245 -14.23 -8.78 15.80
C ILE A 245 -13.29 -7.62 16.13
N ASN A 246 -13.70 -6.68 16.97
CA ASN A 246 -12.84 -5.59 17.43
C ASN A 246 -11.65 -6.10 18.25
N ALA A 247 -11.83 -7.15 19.05
CA ALA A 247 -10.75 -7.83 19.75
C ALA A 247 -9.81 -8.55 18.76
N TRP A 248 -10.36 -9.31 17.81
CA TRP A 248 -9.57 -9.97 16.77
C TRP A 248 -8.76 -9.00 15.92
N ASN A 249 -9.34 -7.87 15.51
CA ASN A 249 -8.65 -6.83 14.76
C ASN A 249 -7.45 -6.28 15.56
N ARG A 250 -7.62 -5.99 16.86
CA ARG A 250 -6.54 -5.51 17.73
C ARG A 250 -5.39 -6.51 17.83
N MET A 251 -5.71 -7.79 17.98
CA MET A 251 -4.71 -8.86 18.00
C MET A 251 -3.99 -8.98 16.65
N ALA A 252 -4.73 -9.01 15.55
CA ALA A 252 -4.17 -9.17 14.22
C ALA A 252 -3.29 -7.98 13.79
N ILE A 253 -3.74 -6.75 14.02
CA ILE A 253 -3.00 -5.52 13.73
C ILE A 253 -1.76 -5.42 14.62
N GLY A 254 -1.93 -5.61 15.93
CA GLY A 254 -0.86 -5.47 16.92
C GLY A 254 0.31 -6.40 16.61
N PHE A 255 0.00 -7.67 16.28
CA PHE A 255 0.99 -8.70 15.98
C PHE A 255 1.33 -8.85 14.50
N ARG A 256 0.83 -7.97 13.62
CA ARG A 256 1.07 -7.99 12.16
C ARG A 256 0.85 -9.36 11.54
N LEU A 257 -0.32 -9.96 11.80
CA LEU A 257 -0.68 -11.19 11.11
C LEU A 257 -0.69 -10.97 9.59
N VAL A 258 -0.19 -11.95 8.85
CA VAL A 258 0.04 -11.86 7.41
C VAL A 258 -1.22 -12.31 6.66
N PRO A 259 -1.87 -11.46 5.85
CA PRO A 259 -3.05 -11.82 5.06
C PRO A 259 -2.69 -12.73 3.87
N GLY A 260 -3.69 -13.29 3.21
CA GLY A 260 -3.57 -13.98 1.92
C GLY A 260 -3.53 -15.51 2.03
N TRP A 261 -3.08 -16.04 3.17
CA TRP A 261 -2.89 -17.49 3.38
C TRP A 261 -4.13 -18.22 3.89
N TYR A 262 -5.20 -17.49 4.24
CA TYR A 262 -6.42 -18.13 4.75
C TYR A 262 -7.14 -18.88 3.64
N GLU A 263 -7.56 -20.12 3.93
CA GLU A 263 -8.42 -20.92 3.06
C GLU A 263 -9.70 -21.30 3.82
N VAL A 264 -10.85 -21.09 3.19
CA VAL A 264 -12.14 -21.49 3.75
C VAL A 264 -12.19 -23.00 3.83
N ARG A 265 -12.50 -23.52 5.02
CA ARG A 265 -12.66 -24.96 5.23
C ARG A 265 -13.97 -25.41 4.58
N ARG A 266 -13.89 -26.02 3.39
CA ARG A 266 -15.04 -26.74 2.81
C ARG A 266 -15.38 -27.92 3.72
N LEU A 267 -16.60 -27.95 4.27
CA LEU A 267 -17.16 -29.18 4.78
C LEU A 267 -17.32 -30.15 3.60
N PRO A 268 -17.05 -31.46 3.76
CA PRO A 268 -17.35 -32.42 2.70
C PRO A 268 -18.83 -32.24 2.33
N GLU A 269 -19.12 -32.06 1.05
CA GLU A 269 -20.49 -32.15 0.56
C GLU A 269 -21.08 -33.44 1.13
N GLN A 270 -22.15 -33.33 1.91
CA GLN A 270 -22.94 -34.50 2.26
C GLN A 270 -23.26 -35.17 0.93
N ALA A 271 -22.73 -36.39 0.74
CA ALA A 271 -22.96 -37.18 -0.44
C ALA A 271 -24.45 -37.10 -0.74
N ALA A 272 -24.79 -36.49 -1.88
CA ALA A 272 -26.16 -36.42 -2.36
C ALA A 272 -26.67 -37.86 -2.44
N THR A 273 -27.43 -38.27 -1.44
CA THR A 273 -28.13 -39.55 -1.42
C THR A 273 -29.22 -39.43 -2.47
N ALA A 274 -28.94 -40.00 -3.65
CA ALA A 274 -29.96 -40.48 -4.57
C ALA A 274 -30.65 -41.72 -4.02
#